data_AF-A0A933EC13-F1
#
_entry.id   AF-A0A933EC13-F1
#
_cell.length_a   1.000
_cell.length_b   1.000
_cell.length_c   1.000
_cell.angle_alpha   90.00
_cell.angle_beta   90.00
_cell.angle_gamma   90.00
#
_symmetry.space_group_name_H-M   'P 1'
#
loop_
_entity.id
_entity.type
_entity.pdbx_description
1 polymer ?
#
loop_
_entity_poly.entity_id
_entity_poly.type
_entity_poly.pdbx_seq_one_letter_code
_entity_poly.pdbx_strand_id
1 'polypeptide(L)'
;MAGTSTHTHTVWMPEAFAVTGAWPVPSVDATMPPHRILIVDDSRTFREAAARFLSRHPDMVVVGHASSGEDALSQTDRLRPDLVLMDLTMPGMNG
;
A
#
# COMPACT_ATOMS: atom_id res chain seq x y z
N MET A 1 -5.89 27.87 -38.20
CA MET A 1 -5.63 26.43 -37.98
C MET A 1 -4.33 26.32 -37.18
N ALA A 2 -4.43 26.25 -35.85
CA ALA A 2 -3.28 26.10 -34.96
C ALA A 2 -3.24 24.63 -34.52
N GLY A 3 -2.26 23.89 -35.02
CA GLY A 3 -2.00 22.51 -34.61
C GLY A 3 -1.12 22.49 -33.37
N THR A 4 -1.63 21.96 -32.27
CA THR A 4 -0.90 21.74 -31.03
C THR A 4 0.03 20.54 -31.20
N SER A 5 1.33 20.74 -31.02
CA SER A 5 2.32 19.67 -31.04
C SER A 5 2.23 18.81 -29.78
N THR A 6 1.76 17.59 -29.90
CA THR A 6 1.80 16.57 -28.84
C THR A 6 3.22 16.01 -28.75
N HIS A 7 3.91 16.27 -27.63
CA HIS A 7 5.20 15.64 -27.31
C HIS A 7 4.92 14.27 -26.68
N THR A 8 5.10 13.19 -27.46
CA THR A 8 5.06 11.82 -26.95
C THR A 8 6.45 11.45 -26.43
N HIS A 9 6.59 11.30 -25.12
CA HIS A 9 7.80 10.74 -24.51
C HIS A 9 7.74 9.22 -24.57
N THR A 10 8.67 8.60 -25.30
CA THR A 10 8.84 7.15 -25.35
C THR A 10 9.71 6.70 -24.17
N VAL A 11 9.17 5.87 -23.27
CA VAL A 11 9.94 5.18 -22.23
C VAL A 11 10.61 3.95 -22.87
N TRP A 12 11.92 3.82 -22.70
CA TRP A 12 12.70 2.66 -23.14
C TRP A 12 12.62 1.55 -22.09
N MET A 13 12.12 0.36 -22.48
CA MET A 13 12.19 -0.87 -21.68
C MET A 13 13.21 -1.81 -22.35
N PRO A 14 14.25 -2.30 -21.65
CA PRO A 14 15.16 -3.29 -22.23
C PRO A 14 14.44 -4.62 -22.49
N GLU A 15 14.80 -5.29 -23.59
CA GLU A 15 14.09 -6.42 -24.23
C GLU A 15 14.04 -7.74 -23.45
N ALA A 16 14.19 -7.75 -22.13
CA ALA A 16 14.14 -8.99 -21.34
C ALA A 16 13.39 -8.81 -20.01
N PHE A 17 12.10 -8.51 -20.10
CA PHE A 17 11.16 -8.99 -19.08
C PHE A 17 9.91 -9.57 -19.77
N ALA A 18 10.09 -10.75 -20.35
CA ALA A 18 8.97 -11.59 -20.75
C ALA A 18 8.37 -12.19 -19.47
N VAL A 19 7.34 -11.56 -18.90
CA VAL A 19 6.49 -12.19 -17.87
C VAL A 19 5.50 -13.12 -18.57
N THR A 20 6.01 -14.21 -19.16
CA THR A 20 5.20 -15.26 -19.78
C THR A 20 5.01 -16.37 -18.75
N GLY A 21 4.05 -16.16 -17.86
CA GLY A 21 3.68 -17.08 -16.80
C GLY A 21 2.97 -16.29 -15.72
N ALA A 22 1.76 -16.70 -15.33
CA ALA A 22 1.05 -16.10 -14.21
C ALA A 22 2.03 -15.91 -13.05
N TRP A 23 2.11 -14.69 -12.50
CA TRP A 23 2.80 -14.48 -11.24
C TRP A 23 2.22 -15.49 -10.25
N PRO A 24 2.99 -16.46 -9.75
CA PRO A 24 2.48 -17.36 -8.75
C PRO A 24 2.32 -16.51 -7.48
N VAL A 25 1.16 -15.87 -7.33
CA VAL A 25 0.70 -15.43 -6.02
C VAL A 25 0.60 -16.72 -5.21
N PRO A 26 1.47 -16.95 -4.21
CA PRO A 26 1.32 -18.11 -3.36
C PRO A 26 -0.10 -18.10 -2.84
N SER A 27 -0.81 -19.22 -3.03
CA SER A 27 -2.16 -19.36 -2.48
C SER A 27 -2.05 -19.16 -0.98
N VAL A 28 -2.72 -18.14 -0.46
CA VAL A 28 -2.72 -17.83 0.98
C VAL A 28 -3.21 -19.09 1.70
N ASP A 29 -2.31 -19.70 2.48
CA ASP A 29 -2.65 -20.85 3.30
C ASP A 29 -3.47 -20.34 4.49
N ALA A 30 -4.74 -20.76 4.59
CA ALA A 30 -5.63 -20.37 5.68
C ALA A 30 -5.18 -20.86 7.06
N THR A 31 -4.12 -21.69 7.13
CA THR A 31 -3.45 -22.09 8.37
C THR A 31 -2.36 -21.10 8.83
N MET A 32 -1.95 -20.16 7.98
CA MET A 32 -1.00 -19.11 8.37
C MET A 32 -1.68 -18.06 9.28
N PRO A 33 -0.94 -17.49 10.24
CA PRO A 33 -1.42 -16.36 11.02
C PRO A 33 -1.84 -15.20 10.11
N PRO A 34 -2.91 -14.46 10.42
CA PRO A 34 -3.38 -13.36 9.59
C PRO A 34 -2.32 -12.25 9.49
N HIS A 35 -2.20 -11.66 8.31
CA HIS A 35 -1.27 -10.56 8.04
C HIS A 35 -1.63 -9.34 8.87
N ARG A 36 -0.65 -8.83 9.62
CA ARG A 36 -0.78 -7.70 10.53
C ARG A 36 -0.56 -6.40 9.78
N ILE A 37 -1.58 -5.56 9.67
CA ILE A 37 -1.55 -4.34 8.85
C ILE A 37 -1.60 -3.10 9.74
N LEU A 38 -0.69 -2.15 9.51
CA LEU A 38 -0.76 -0.78 10.04
C LEU A 38 -1.28 0.14 8.93
N ILE A 39 -2.30 0.96 9.23
CA ILE A 39 -2.81 1.96 8.28
C ILE A 39 -2.31 3.36 8.68
N VAL A 40 -1.68 4.06 7.76
CA VAL A 40 -1.08 5.38 7.95
C VAL A 40 -1.68 6.35 6.95
N ASP A 41 -2.49 7.28 7.44
CA ASP A 41 -3.17 8.30 6.62
C ASP A 41 -3.66 9.42 7.54
N ASP A 42 -3.52 10.68 7.11
CA ASP A 42 -3.93 11.85 7.91
C ASP A 42 -5.47 12.00 7.98
N SER A 43 -6.20 11.42 7.02
CA SER A 43 -7.66 11.34 6.97
C SER A 43 -8.19 10.19 7.83
N ARG A 44 -8.82 10.55 8.94
CA ARG A 44 -9.57 9.61 9.79
C ARG A 44 -10.60 8.80 9.00
N THR A 45 -11.34 9.45 8.09
CA THR A 45 -12.39 8.81 7.28
C THR A 45 -11.81 7.73 6.38
N PHE A 46 -10.63 7.96 5.80
CA PHE A 46 -9.95 6.96 5.00
C PHE A 46 -9.52 5.77 5.86
N ARG A 47 -8.89 6.03 7.01
CA ARG A 47 -8.46 4.96 7.94
C ARG A 47 -9.61 4.04 8.35
N GLU A 48 -10.77 4.62 8.67
CA GLU A 48 -11.97 3.86 9.03
C GLU A 48 -12.52 3.06 7.82
N ALA A 49 -12.55 3.66 6.63
CA ALA A 49 -13.00 2.98 5.42
C ALA A 49 -12.06 1.82 5.02
N ALA A 50 -10.74 2.03 5.10
CA ALA A 50 -9.71 1.04 4.82
C ALA A 50 -9.78 -0.12 5.82
N ALA A 51 -9.93 0.15 7.12
CA ALA A 51 -10.09 -0.90 8.12
C ALA A 51 -11.35 -1.75 7.86
N ARG A 52 -12.48 -1.11 7.53
CA ARG A 52 -13.70 -1.81 7.16
C ARG A 52 -13.58 -2.60 5.85
N PHE A 53 -12.72 -2.14 4.93
CA PHE A 53 -12.41 -2.89 3.72
C PHE A 53 -11.62 -4.15 4.06
N LEU A 54 -10.52 -4.00 4.80
CA LEU A 54 -9.62 -5.08 5.17
C LEU A 54 -10.27 -6.10 6.10
N SER A 55 -11.22 -5.70 6.95
CA SER A 55 -11.92 -6.62 7.85
C SER A 55 -12.77 -7.68 7.13
N ARG A 56 -12.99 -7.55 5.81
CA ARG A 56 -13.67 -8.57 5.00
C ARG A 56 -12.73 -9.69 4.53
N HIS A 57 -11.43 -9.53 4.76
CA HIS A 57 -10.39 -10.47 4.40
C HIS A 57 -9.93 -11.20 5.67
N PRO A 58 -10.33 -12.47 5.89
CA PRO A 58 -10.05 -13.19 7.14
C PRO A 58 -8.57 -13.49 7.36
N ASP A 59 -7.76 -13.41 6.30
CA ASP A 59 -6.31 -13.52 6.28
C ASP A 59 -5.60 -12.20 6.66
N MET A 60 -6.34 -11.16 7.03
CA MET A 60 -5.81 -9.84 7.36
C MET A 60 -6.35 -9.34 8.69
N VAL A 61 -5.50 -8.64 9.45
CA VAL A 61 -5.87 -7.99 10.70
C VAL A 61 -5.22 -6.61 10.80
N VAL A 62 -6.03 -5.58 11.01
CA VAL A 62 -5.52 -4.24 11.29
C VAL A 62 -5.05 -4.19 12.74
N VAL A 63 -3.76 -3.95 12.96
CA VAL A 63 -3.14 -3.94 14.29
C VAL A 63 -2.97 -2.53 14.86
N GLY A 64 -3.14 -1.50 14.03
CA GLY A 64 -3.06 -0.12 14.48
C GLY A 64 -3.33 0.89 13.38
N HIS A 65 -3.28 2.16 13.79
CA HIS A 65 -3.46 3.31 12.93
C HIS A 65 -2.44 4.39 13.29
N ALA A 66 -2.01 5.15 12.31
CA ALA A 66 -1.23 6.37 12.50
C ALA A 66 -1.76 7.50 11.60
N SER A 67 -1.55 8.76 12.01
CA SER A 67 -1.96 9.94 11.25
C SER A 67 -0.80 10.83 10.80
N SER A 68 0.44 10.41 11.04
CA SER A 68 1.65 11.05 10.53
C SER A 68 2.77 10.02 10.39
N GLY A 69 3.84 10.37 9.68
CA GLY A 69 5.02 9.52 9.54
C GLY A 69 5.72 9.21 10.88
N GLU A 70 5.78 10.19 11.80
CA GLU A 70 6.41 10.00 13.11
C GLU A 70 5.62 9.03 14.00
N ASP A 71 4.28 9.16 14.03
CA ASP A 71 3.43 8.18 14.71
C ASP A 71 3.57 6.82 14.01
N ALA A 72 3.61 6.77 12.67
CA ALA A 72 3.80 5.53 11.93
C ALA A 72 5.10 4.80 12.30
N LEU A 73 6.22 5.51 12.45
CA LEU A 73 7.49 4.94 12.90
C LEU A 73 7.37 4.34 14.32
N SER A 74 6.80 5.11 15.26
CA SER A 74 6.56 4.66 16.63
C SER A 74 5.66 3.41 16.70
N GLN A 75 4.58 3.42 15.91
CA GLN A 75 3.62 2.33 15.82
C GLN A 75 4.23 1.09 15.16
N THR A 76 5.08 1.28 14.15
CA THR A 76 5.75 0.17 13.46
C THR A 76 6.70 -0.56 14.39
N ASP A 77 7.49 0.16 15.18
CA ASP A 77 8.40 -0.45 16.17
C ASP A 77 7.62 -1.20 17.26
N ARG A 78 6.53 -0.61 17.76
CA ARG A 78 5.71 -1.20 18.82
C ARG A 78 4.88 -2.40 18.35
N LEU A 79 4.24 -2.29 17.18
CA LEU A 79 3.22 -3.25 16.73
C LEU A 79 3.80 -4.33 15.83
N ARG A 80 5.01 -4.12 15.27
CA ARG A 80 5.66 -5.03 14.32
C ARG A 80 4.68 -5.53 13.25
N PRO A 81 4.09 -4.62 12.44
CA PRO A 81 3.19 -5.02 11.36
C PRO A 81 3.98 -5.75 10.26
N ASP A 82 3.31 -6.65 9.55
CA ASP A 82 3.84 -7.33 8.37
C ASP A 82 3.75 -6.42 7.13
N LEU A 83 2.76 -5.52 7.11
CA LEU A 83 2.49 -4.58 6.03
C LEU A 83 2.09 -3.21 6.58
N VAL A 84 2.54 -2.15 5.92
CA VAL A 84 2.08 -0.78 6.15
C VAL A 84 1.31 -0.30 4.92
N LEU A 85 0.06 0.10 5.10
CA LEU A 85 -0.72 0.83 4.10
C LEU A 85 -0.52 2.32 4.36
N MET A 86 0.28 2.99 3.53
CA MET A 86 0.70 4.37 3.73
C MET A 86 0.15 5.29 2.64
N ASP A 87 -0.45 6.41 3.03
CA ASP A 87 -0.63 7.55 2.14
C ASP A 87 0.73 8.18 1.79
N LEU A 88 0.93 8.48 0.51
CA LEU A 88 2.17 9.06 -0.01
C LEU A 88 2.25 10.57 0.25
N THR A 89 1.10 11.21 0.45
CA THR A 89 0.96 12.68 0.47
C THR A 89 0.49 13.19 1.82
N MET A 90 1.27 12.92 2.86
CA MET A 90 1.02 13.47 4.20
C MET A 90 1.79 14.78 4.44
N PRO A 91 1.20 15.76 5.17
CA PRO A 91 1.92 16.94 5.62
C PRO A 91 3.10 16.60 6.54
N GLY A 92 4.24 17.29 6.37
CA GLY A 92 5.41 17.16 7.26
C GLY A 92 6.44 16.14 6.76
N MET A 93 6.09 14.86 6.79
CA MET A 93 6.92 13.77 6.29
C MET A 93 6.20 13.09 5.13
N ASN A 94 6.88 12.91 4.00
CA ASN A 94 6.36 12.08 2.91
C ASN A 94 6.23 10.62 3.36
N GLY A 95 5.19 9.95 2.85
CA GLY A 95 4.94 8.54 3.12
C GLY A 95 5.92 7.59 2.43
#